data_AF-A0A836ST55-F1
#
_entry.id   AF-A0A836ST55-F1
#
_cell.length_a   1.000
_cell.length_b   1.000
_cell.length_c   1.000
_cell.angle_alpha   90.00
_cell.angle_beta   90.00
_cell.angle_gamma   90.00
#
_symmetry.space_group_name_H-M   'P 1'
#
loop_
_entity.id
_entity.type
_entity.pdbx_description
1 polymer ?
#
loop_
_entity_poly.entity_id
_entity_poly.type
_entity_poly.pdbx_seq_one_letter_code
_entity_poly.pdbx_strand_id
1 'polypeptide(L)'
;MKKPRHRLPVGKLDERYLRGLLKLVRQSDPHLIIGPRFGEDAAVLEISGDRCLVVASDPVTFAAARIGWYVVNVNANDVAAVGADPRWIAVVVLLPEHAQLPLAREIVGQAAEAASHLGMTIVGGHTEVTPGL
;
A
#
# COMPACT_ATOMS: atom_id res chain seq x y z
N MET A 1 -31.26 24.30 -8.14
CA MET A 1 -30.26 23.31 -8.62
C MET A 1 -29.46 22.81 -7.43
N LYS A 2 -29.46 21.50 -7.14
CA LYS A 2 -28.63 20.92 -6.07
C LYS A 2 -27.16 21.10 -6.46
N LYS A 3 -26.33 21.68 -5.58
CA LYS A 3 -24.87 21.87 -5.82
C LYS A 3 -24.24 20.55 -6.25
N PRO A 4 -23.32 20.54 -7.24
CA PRO A 4 -22.64 19.32 -7.65
C PRO A 4 -21.90 18.76 -6.45
N ARG A 5 -22.15 17.48 -6.16
CA ARG A 5 -21.39 16.71 -5.17
C ARG A 5 -19.90 16.88 -5.49
N HIS A 6 -19.10 17.24 -4.49
CA HIS A 6 -17.68 17.58 -4.65
C HIS A 6 -16.94 16.50 -5.47
N ARG A 7 -16.47 16.85 -6.67
CA ARG A 7 -15.53 16.01 -7.42
C ARG A 7 -14.20 16.02 -6.65
N LEU A 8 -13.63 14.84 -6.42
CA LEU A 8 -12.31 14.72 -5.83
C LEU A 8 -11.25 15.03 -6.90
N PRO A 9 -10.19 15.80 -6.56
CA PRO A 9 -9.10 16.06 -7.49
C PRO A 9 -8.26 14.79 -7.72
N VAL A 10 -7.50 14.77 -8.81
CA VAL A 10 -6.48 13.72 -9.07
C VAL A 10 -5.36 13.84 -8.03
N GLY A 11 -4.90 12.71 -7.49
CA GLY A 11 -3.80 12.65 -6.52
C GLY A 11 -4.25 12.37 -5.08
N LYS A 12 -3.47 12.85 -4.09
CA LYS A 12 -3.80 12.67 -2.67
C LYS A 12 -5.08 13.44 -2.30
N LEU A 13 -5.89 12.82 -1.46
CA LEU A 13 -7.11 13.42 -0.93
C LEU A 13 -6.79 14.59 0.01
N ASP A 14 -7.57 15.69 -0.06
CA ASP A 14 -7.46 16.81 0.90
C ASP A 14 -7.63 16.28 2.33
N GLU A 15 -6.77 16.77 3.23
CA GLU A 15 -6.72 16.36 4.62
C GLU A 15 -8.09 16.35 5.30
N ARG A 16 -8.95 17.34 5.03
CA ARG A 16 -10.27 17.46 5.66
C ARG A 16 -11.17 16.31 5.27
N TYR A 17 -11.14 15.89 4.00
CA TYR A 17 -11.93 14.75 3.53
C TYR A 17 -11.37 13.44 4.08
N LEU A 18 -10.03 13.26 4.08
CA LEU A 18 -9.40 12.08 4.64
C LEU A 18 -9.73 11.91 6.13
N ARG A 19 -9.55 12.97 6.94
CA ARG A 19 -9.96 12.95 8.36
C ARG A 19 -11.44 12.65 8.54
N GLY A 20 -12.30 13.09 7.63
CA GLY A 20 -13.72 12.75 7.63
C GLY A 20 -13.97 11.25 7.41
N LEU A 21 -13.29 10.64 6.44
CA LEU A 21 -13.39 9.20 6.16
C LEU A 21 -12.84 8.35 7.30
N LEU A 22 -11.72 8.76 7.91
CA LEU A 22 -11.11 8.03 9.02
C LEU A 22 -12.02 7.94 10.25
N LYS A 23 -12.93 8.90 10.45
CA LYS A 23 -13.95 8.85 11.52
C LYS A 23 -14.98 7.73 11.33
N LEU A 24 -15.14 7.20 10.11
CA LEU A 24 -16.03 6.08 9.82
C LEU A 24 -15.43 4.75 10.27
N VAL A 25 -14.09 4.68 10.42
CA VAL A 25 -13.37 3.49 10.85
C VAL A 25 -13.42 3.44 12.38
N ARG A 26 -14.19 2.51 12.93
CA ARG A 26 -14.21 2.27 14.38
C ARG A 26 -12.96 1.48 14.77
N GLN A 27 -12.14 2.06 15.63
CA GLN A 27 -11.03 1.36 16.26
C GLN A 27 -11.54 0.74 17.56
N SER A 28 -11.59 -0.59 17.62
CA SER A 28 -12.02 -1.33 18.82
C SER A 28 -11.09 -2.49 19.17
N ASP A 29 -10.03 -2.70 18.39
CA ASP A 29 -9.06 -3.74 18.66
C ASP A 29 -8.10 -3.24 19.77
N PRO A 30 -8.08 -3.88 20.95
CA PRO A 30 -7.20 -3.47 22.05
C PRO A 30 -5.71 -3.67 21.73
N HIS A 31 -5.37 -4.48 20.73
CA HIS A 31 -3.99 -4.70 20.31
C HIS A 31 -3.49 -3.62 19.34
N LEU A 32 -4.36 -2.74 18.83
CA LEU A 32 -3.97 -1.67 17.91
C LEU A 32 -3.31 -0.51 18.68
N ILE A 33 -1.98 -0.44 18.64
CA ILE A 33 -1.19 0.64 19.27
C ILE A 33 -1.25 1.91 18.42
N ILE A 34 -1.00 1.77 17.12
CA ILE A 34 -1.09 2.87 16.14
C ILE A 34 -2.09 2.46 15.06
N GLY A 35 -3.22 3.14 15.03
CA GLY A 35 -4.28 2.96 14.04
C GLY A 35 -4.28 4.03 12.96
N PRO A 36 -5.20 3.92 11.98
CA PRO A 36 -5.28 4.87 10.88
C PRO A 36 -5.58 6.29 11.36
N ARG A 37 -4.65 7.21 11.11
CA ARG A 37 -4.77 8.65 11.38
C ARG A 37 -4.03 9.43 10.28
N PHE A 38 -4.37 10.69 10.10
CA PHE A 38 -3.68 11.53 9.12
C PHE A 38 -2.20 11.66 9.51
N GLY A 39 -1.31 11.40 8.54
CA GLY A 39 0.14 11.48 8.73
C GLY A 39 0.81 10.18 9.19
N GLU A 40 0.08 9.06 9.30
CA GLU A 40 0.69 7.75 9.49
C GLU A 40 0.66 6.94 8.20
N ASP A 41 1.79 6.32 7.90
CA ASP A 41 1.97 5.46 6.73
C ASP A 41 1.95 3.96 7.09
N ALA A 42 1.88 3.63 8.39
CA ALA A 42 1.78 2.25 8.89
C ALA A 42 0.91 2.13 10.15
N ALA A 43 0.30 0.96 10.33
CA ALA A 43 -0.35 0.55 11.58
C ALA A 43 0.59 -0.32 12.42
N VAL A 44 0.46 -0.25 13.74
CA VAL A 44 1.24 -1.04 14.71
C VAL A 44 0.30 -1.82 15.60
N LEU A 45 0.45 -3.14 15.62
CA LEU A 45 -0.34 -4.07 16.43
C LEU A 45 0.55 -4.81 17.43
N GLU A 46 0.16 -4.87 18.69
CA GLU A 46 0.79 -5.74 19.67
C GLU A 46 0.41 -7.20 19.41
N ILE A 47 1.39 -8.07 19.16
CA ILE A 47 1.15 -9.51 19.02
C ILE A 47 1.37 -10.22 20.35
N SER A 48 2.41 -9.82 21.09
CA SER A 48 2.69 -10.34 22.42
C SER A 48 3.73 -9.48 23.12
N GLY A 49 3.35 -8.71 24.14
CA GLY A 49 4.28 -8.04 25.04
C GLY A 49 5.34 -7.20 24.33
N ASP A 50 6.51 -7.78 24.10
CA ASP A 50 7.67 -7.16 23.45
C ASP A 50 7.65 -7.23 21.91
N ARG A 51 6.66 -7.89 21.29
CA ARG A 51 6.55 -8.04 19.83
C ARG A 51 5.37 -7.30 19.25
N CYS A 52 5.66 -6.47 18.27
CA CYS A 52 4.68 -5.78 17.45
C CYS A 52 4.73 -6.29 16.00
N LEU A 53 3.58 -6.26 15.33
CA LEU A 53 3.45 -6.37 13.89
C LEU A 53 3.18 -4.99 13.31
N VAL A 54 3.98 -4.59 12.32
CA VAL A 54 3.77 -3.36 11.58
C VAL A 54 3.22 -3.70 10.20
N VAL A 55 2.18 -2.98 9.80
CA VAL A 55 1.47 -3.20 8.54
C VAL A 55 1.37 -1.87 7.80
N ALA A 56 1.94 -1.81 6.61
CA ALA A 56 1.85 -0.66 5.71
C ALA A 56 1.20 -1.09 4.38
N SER A 57 0.62 -0.12 3.69
CA SER A 57 0.08 -0.31 2.35
C SER A 57 0.08 1.00 1.57
N ASP A 58 0.87 1.05 0.50
CA ASP A 58 0.92 2.17 -0.43
C ASP A 58 0.87 1.66 -1.89
N PRO A 59 -0.15 2.05 -2.68
CA PRO A 59 -0.22 1.71 -4.09
C PRO A 59 0.69 2.62 -4.94
N VAL A 60 1.41 2.02 -5.89
CA VAL A 60 2.17 2.80 -6.89
C VAL A 60 1.32 2.98 -8.14
N THR A 61 0.92 4.23 -8.43
CA THR A 61 -0.06 4.55 -9.49
C THR A 61 0.44 5.52 -10.57
N PHE A 62 1.55 6.23 -10.34
CA PHE A 62 2.06 7.26 -11.27
C PHE A 62 3.52 7.03 -11.71
N ALA A 63 4.09 5.85 -11.46
CA ALA A 63 5.45 5.56 -11.85
C ALA A 63 5.53 5.27 -13.35
N ALA A 64 6.36 6.03 -14.08
CA ALA A 64 6.58 5.84 -15.52
C ALA A 64 7.42 4.58 -15.86
N ALA A 65 8.18 4.07 -14.90
CA ALA A 65 9.00 2.87 -15.02
C ALA A 65 9.25 2.26 -13.63
N ARG A 66 9.70 1.00 -13.60
CA ARG A 66 10.11 0.30 -12.37
C ARG A 66 9.02 0.20 -11.30
N ILE A 67 7.75 0.15 -11.70
CA ILE A 67 6.60 0.12 -10.78
C ILE A 67 6.68 -1.05 -9.78
N GLY A 68 7.20 -2.21 -10.20
CA GLY A 68 7.41 -3.36 -9.32
C GLY A 68 8.51 -3.13 -8.27
N TRP A 69 9.56 -2.38 -8.61
CA TRP A 69 10.60 -2.02 -7.66
C TRP A 69 10.07 -1.00 -6.64
N TYR A 70 9.31 -0.01 -7.11
CA TYR A 70 8.74 1.03 -6.25
C TYR A 70 7.73 0.45 -5.26
N VAL A 71 6.85 -0.48 -5.67
CA VAL A 71 5.85 -1.03 -4.76
C VAL A 71 6.50 -1.72 -3.57
N VAL A 72 7.62 -2.41 -3.78
CA VAL A 72 8.38 -3.03 -2.68
C VAL A 72 9.06 -1.98 -1.81
N ASN A 73 9.84 -1.07 -2.41
CA ASN A 73 10.67 -0.14 -1.64
C ASN A 73 9.85 0.91 -0.88
N VAL A 74 8.75 1.39 -1.44
CA VAL A 74 7.87 2.36 -0.76
C VAL A 74 7.23 1.71 0.46
N ASN A 75 6.59 0.54 0.29
CA ASN A 75 5.96 -0.16 1.41
C ASN A 75 6.99 -0.61 2.48
N ALA A 76 8.18 -1.05 2.05
CA ALA A 76 9.26 -1.38 2.98
C ALA A 76 9.75 -0.15 3.77
N ASN A 77 9.84 1.01 3.11
CA ASN A 77 10.22 2.27 3.73
C ASN A 77 9.19 2.72 4.78
N ASP A 78 7.90 2.58 4.52
CA ASP A 78 6.85 2.95 5.48
C ASP A 78 6.94 2.11 6.77
N VAL A 79 7.24 0.82 6.64
CA VAL A 79 7.51 -0.08 7.78
C VAL A 79 8.80 0.31 8.50
N ALA A 80 9.87 0.60 7.75
CA ALA A 80 11.16 0.97 8.33
C ALA A 80 11.12 2.34 9.03
N ALA A 81 10.33 3.29 8.52
CA ALA A 81 10.19 4.64 9.07
C ALA A 81 9.57 4.64 10.48
N VAL A 82 8.80 3.62 10.84
CA VAL A 82 8.28 3.42 12.19
C VAL A 82 9.15 2.49 13.05
N GLY A 83 10.35 2.15 12.57
CA GLY A 83 11.37 1.40 13.31
C GLY A 83 11.23 -0.13 13.24
N ALA A 84 10.41 -0.66 12.34
CA ALA A 84 10.24 -2.11 12.17
C ALA A 84 11.07 -2.67 11.01
N ASP A 85 11.43 -3.95 11.11
CA ASP A 85 12.11 -4.69 10.05
C ASP A 85 11.07 -5.17 9.01
N PRO A 86 11.12 -4.73 7.74
CA PRO A 86 10.21 -5.20 6.72
C PRO A 86 10.55 -6.66 6.35
N ARG A 87 9.68 -7.59 6.74
CA ARG A 87 9.89 -9.05 6.53
C ARG A 87 9.15 -9.62 5.34
N TRP A 88 7.95 -9.10 5.07
CA TRP A 88 7.00 -9.69 4.14
C TRP A 88 6.26 -8.62 3.35
N ILE A 89 5.80 -8.97 2.15
CA ILE A 89 4.91 -8.14 1.35
C ILE A 89 3.92 -9.01 0.57
N ALA A 90 2.67 -8.55 0.46
CA ALA A 90 1.71 -9.07 -0.51
C ALA A 90 1.58 -8.05 -1.65
N VAL A 91 1.73 -8.51 -2.90
CA VAL A 91 1.78 -7.62 -4.08
C VAL A 91 0.51 -7.77 -4.92
N VAL A 92 -0.22 -6.68 -5.10
CA VAL A 92 -1.37 -6.62 -6.01
C VAL A 92 -0.95 -5.95 -7.32
N VAL A 93 -1.21 -6.61 -8.44
CA VAL A 93 -0.92 -6.10 -9.79
C VAL A 93 -2.22 -5.98 -10.57
N LEU A 94 -2.60 -4.75 -10.88
CA LEU A 94 -3.75 -4.44 -11.74
C LEU A 94 -3.22 -4.02 -13.11
N LEU A 95 -3.50 -4.82 -14.13
CA LEU A 95 -3.04 -4.60 -15.50
C LEU A 95 -4.12 -3.92 -16.33
N PRO A 96 -3.78 -3.01 -17.26
CA PRO A 96 -4.76 -2.39 -18.14
C PRO A 96 -5.31 -3.40 -19.16
N GLU A 97 -6.42 -3.02 -19.81
CA GLU A 97 -6.97 -3.79 -20.92
C GLU A 97 -5.90 -4.02 -22.00
N HIS A 98 -5.91 -5.22 -22.58
CA HIS A 98 -4.95 -5.64 -23.62
C HIS A 98 -3.47 -5.70 -23.16
N ALA A 99 -3.19 -5.60 -21.86
CA ALA A 99 -1.85 -5.84 -21.33
C ALA A 99 -1.32 -7.21 -21.79
N GLN A 100 -0.06 -7.22 -22.21
CA GLN A 100 0.61 -8.43 -22.65
C GLN A 100 1.41 -9.06 -21.51
N LEU A 101 1.58 -10.37 -21.56
CA LEU A 101 2.34 -11.13 -20.56
C LEU A 101 3.75 -10.58 -20.26
N PRO A 102 4.53 -10.03 -21.23
CA PRO A 102 5.82 -9.41 -20.94
C PRO A 102 5.75 -8.28 -19.91
N LEU A 103 4.70 -7.44 -19.93
CA LEU A 103 4.52 -6.38 -18.96
C LEU A 103 4.32 -6.95 -17.54
N ALA A 104 3.45 -7.95 -17.40
CA ALA A 104 3.23 -8.61 -16.11
C ALA A 104 4.51 -9.25 -15.57
N ARG A 105 5.29 -9.92 -16.44
CA ARG A 105 6.59 -10.50 -16.08
C ARG A 105 7.60 -9.45 -15.65
N GLU A 106 7.64 -8.32 -16.34
CA GLU A 106 8.52 -7.21 -15.98
C GLU A 106 8.18 -6.66 -14.60
N ILE A 107 6.91 -6.36 -14.34
CA ILE A 107 6.46 -5.80 -13.05
C ILE A 107 6.76 -6.77 -11.90
N VAL A 108 6.36 -8.04 -12.05
CA VAL A 108 6.58 -9.06 -11.01
C VAL A 108 8.07 -9.35 -10.84
N GLY A 109 8.85 -9.37 -11.93
CA GLY A 109 10.30 -9.54 -11.88
C GLY A 109 11.00 -8.42 -11.10
N GLN A 110 10.63 -7.17 -11.35
CA GLN A 110 11.14 -6.02 -10.60
C GLN A 110 10.82 -6.11 -9.11
N ALA A 111 9.58 -6.52 -8.76
CA ALA A 111 9.18 -6.71 -7.37
C ALA A 111 9.96 -7.85 -6.70
N ALA A 112 10.12 -8.98 -7.38
CA ALA A 112 10.87 -10.12 -6.86
C ALA A 112 12.35 -9.76 -6.60
N GLU A 113 12.99 -9.06 -7.54
CA GLU A 113 14.36 -8.57 -7.39
C GLU A 113 14.49 -7.58 -6.22
N ALA A 114 13.57 -6.61 -6.12
CA ALA A 114 13.57 -5.64 -5.03
C ALA A 114 13.37 -6.31 -3.66
N ALA A 115 12.44 -7.26 -3.55
CA ALA A 115 12.19 -7.99 -2.31
C ALA A 115 13.42 -8.82 -1.91
N SER A 116 14.04 -9.52 -2.87
CA SER A 116 15.27 -10.27 -2.63
C SER A 116 16.42 -9.38 -2.14
N HIS A 117 16.58 -8.18 -2.70
CA HIS A 117 17.62 -7.24 -2.28
C HIS A 117 17.42 -6.72 -0.85
N LEU A 118 16.18 -6.59 -0.39
CA LEU A 118 15.85 -6.17 0.97
C LEU A 118 15.76 -7.34 1.97
N GLY A 119 15.95 -8.58 1.53
CA GLY A 119 15.75 -9.76 2.38
C GLY A 119 14.27 -10.02 2.74
N MET A 120 13.35 -9.45 1.97
CA MET A 120 11.90 -9.61 2.14
C MET A 120 11.39 -10.82 1.38
N THR A 121 10.29 -11.40 1.86
CA THR A 121 9.56 -12.45 1.17
C THR A 121 8.24 -11.93 0.60
N ILE A 122 8.00 -12.14 -0.69
CA ILE A 122 6.66 -11.95 -1.28
C ILE A 122 5.79 -13.14 -0.84
N VAL A 123 4.80 -12.89 0.00
CA VAL A 123 3.99 -13.94 0.67
C VAL A 123 2.65 -14.21 -0.01
N GLY A 124 2.26 -13.37 -0.96
CA GLY A 124 0.98 -13.49 -1.65
C GLY A 124 0.66 -12.27 -2.48
N GLY A 125 -0.59 -12.16 -2.92
CA GLY A 125 -1.00 -11.07 -3.78
C GLY A 125 -2.29 -11.35 -4.55
N HIS A 126 -2.53 -10.50 -5.54
CA HIS A 126 -3.59 -10.65 -6.53
C HIS A 126 -3.09 -10.13 -7.88
N THR A 127 -3.57 -10.72 -8.96
CA THR A 127 -3.25 -10.24 -10.31
C THR A 127 -4.51 -10.29 -11.16
N GLU A 128 -4.87 -9.17 -11.76
CA GLU A 128 -6.04 -9.06 -12.63
C GLU A 128 -5.80 -8.10 -13.79
N VAL A 129 -6.59 -8.29 -14.85
CA VAL A 129 -6.73 -7.30 -15.93
C VAL A 129 -7.98 -6.50 -15.62
N THR A 130 -7.83 -5.19 -15.47
CA THR A 130 -8.85 -4.29 -14.93
C THR A 130 -9.28 -3.28 -16.02
N PRO A 131 -10.58 -3.23 -16.38
CA PRO A 131 -11.10 -2.25 -17.32
C PRO A 131 -10.93 -0.80 -16.85
N GLY A 132 -10.57 0.11 -17.76
CA GLY A 132 -10.47 1.55 -17.48
C GLY A 132 -9.22 2.01 -16.72
N LEU A 133 -8.20 1.15 -16.64
CA LEU A 133 -6.85 1.47 -16.16
C LEU A 133 -5.94 1.94 -17.29
#